data_AF-A0A6G0QK42-F1
#
_entry.id   AF-A0A6G0QK42-F1
#
_cell.length_a   1.000
_cell.length_b   1.000
_cell.length_c   1.000
_cell.angle_alpha   90.00
_cell.angle_beta   90.00
_cell.angle_gamma   90.00
#
_symmetry.space_group_name_H-M   'P 1'
#
loop_
_entity.id
_entity.type
_entity.pdbx_description
1 polymer ?
#
loop_
_entity_poly.entity_id
_entity_poly.type
_entity_poly.pdbx_seq_one_letter_code
_entity_poly.pdbx_strand_id
1 'polypeptide(L)'
;VFIALKLDEVVHWSLVKVLAPYFAYEALNLLETVAGGVLGHHMFVSDTVGASFTETAAIEEERRMLMKAVGRKTIMTALRIAQAVLIGMKVDGSLDATSWWRVMTPVWILVAYLCWYPIKKYINSTSAHRLLDAVFTAGIIVMLVAPFFLLADRLEGKRMSSFDIIMPWMLLMGVSFLFLFCAISLAGSEQLIQSGVQPTRRHAQSPPYRHDYVAVDMD
;
A
#
# COMPACT_ATOMS: atom_id res chain seq x y z
N VAL A 1 -21.81 10.08 -8.17
CA VAL A 1 -23.06 10.84 -8.41
C VAL A 1 -22.80 12.34 -8.52
N PHE A 2 -22.42 13.07 -7.46
CA PHE A 2 -22.20 14.53 -7.55
C PHE A 2 -21.15 14.97 -8.58
N ILE A 3 -20.09 14.18 -8.80
CA ILE A 3 -19.11 14.43 -9.86
C ILE A 3 -19.77 14.37 -11.25
N ALA A 4 -20.61 13.36 -11.50
CA ALA A 4 -21.36 13.24 -12.76
C ALA A 4 -22.35 14.41 -12.92
N LEU A 5 -23.11 14.75 -11.88
CA LEU A 5 -24.03 15.89 -11.91
C LEU A 5 -23.33 17.25 -12.15
N LYS A 6 -22.08 17.40 -11.69
CA LYS A 6 -21.28 18.60 -11.99
C LYS A 6 -20.76 18.58 -13.43
N LEU A 7 -20.34 17.42 -13.94
CA LEU A 7 -19.88 17.25 -15.34
C LEU A 7 -21.02 17.45 -16.35
N ASP A 8 -22.24 17.03 -15.99
CA ASP A 8 -23.46 17.24 -16.78
C ASP A 8 -24.02 18.67 -16.62
N GLU A 9 -23.28 19.57 -15.95
CA GLU A 9 -23.64 20.97 -15.67
C GLU A 9 -24.96 21.15 -14.89
N VAL A 10 -25.51 20.09 -14.30
CA VAL A 10 -26.74 20.11 -13.48
C VAL A 10 -26.50 20.82 -12.14
N VAL A 11 -25.28 20.74 -11.60
CA VAL A 11 -24.90 21.34 -10.32
C VAL A 11 -23.69 22.26 -10.48
N HIS A 12 -23.87 23.56 -10.20
CA HIS A 12 -22.83 24.59 -10.31
C HIS A 12 -21.99 24.79 -9.03
N TRP A 13 -21.98 23.82 -8.11
CA TRP A 13 -21.20 23.93 -6.89
C TRP A 13 -19.70 23.87 -7.19
N SER A 14 -18.88 24.51 -6.35
CA SER A 14 -17.42 24.33 -6.34
C SER A 14 -17.07 22.84 -6.23
N LEU A 15 -16.02 22.39 -6.94
CA LEU A 15 -15.59 20.99 -7.00
C LEU A 15 -15.22 20.49 -5.60
N VAL A 16 -14.68 21.37 -4.75
CA VAL A 16 -14.42 21.07 -3.33
C VAL A 16 -15.70 20.65 -2.58
N LYS A 17 -16.83 21.33 -2.83
CA LYS A 17 -18.13 20.97 -2.22
C LYS A 17 -18.69 19.67 -2.79
N VAL A 18 -18.52 19.44 -4.10
CA VAL A 18 -18.89 18.17 -4.75
C VAL A 18 -18.12 16.99 -4.15
N LEU A 19 -16.88 17.21 -3.71
CA LEU A 19 -16.02 16.23 -3.05
C LEU A 19 -16.27 16.12 -1.54
N ALA A 20 -17.23 16.83 -0.94
CA ALA A 20 -17.50 16.76 0.49
C ALA A 20 -17.74 15.32 1.02
N PRO A 21 -18.49 14.44 0.34
CA PRO A 21 -18.64 13.05 0.79
C PRO A 21 -17.31 12.28 0.79
N TYR A 22 -16.45 12.57 -0.19
CA TYR A 22 -15.10 11.99 -0.25
C TYR A 22 -14.23 12.47 0.91
N PHE A 23 -14.25 13.77 1.21
CA PHE A 23 -13.51 14.31 2.36
C PHE A 23 -14.02 13.80 3.70
N ALA A 24 -15.35 13.66 3.86
CA ALA A 24 -15.94 13.08 5.06
C ALA A 24 -15.46 11.63 5.27
N TYR A 25 -15.45 10.82 4.21
CA TYR A 25 -14.92 9.45 4.26
C TYR A 25 -13.44 9.41 4.65
N GLU A 26 -12.59 10.25 4.03
CA GLU A 26 -11.17 10.29 4.37
C GLU A 26 -10.92 10.80 5.80
N ALA A 27 -11.73 11.74 6.29
CA ALA A 27 -11.66 12.20 7.68
C ALA A 27 -12.04 11.11 8.68
N LEU A 28 -13.05 10.30 8.38
CA LEU A 28 -13.43 9.13 9.19
C LEU A 28 -12.31 8.07 9.21
N ASN A 29 -11.69 7.79 8.05
CA ASN A 29 -10.55 6.87 7.98
C ASN A 29 -9.33 7.38 8.77
N LEU A 30 -9.09 8.69 8.75
CA LEU A 30 -8.05 9.31 9.57
C LEU A 30 -8.36 9.15 11.05
N LEU A 31 -9.60 9.41 11.46
CA LEU A 31 -10.05 9.24 12.83
C LEU A 31 -9.88 7.80 13.30
N GLU A 32 -10.30 6.82 12.50
CA GLU A 32 -10.13 5.39 12.78
C GLU A 32 -8.64 5.03 12.96
N THR A 33 -7.78 5.54 12.09
CA THR A 33 -6.34 5.30 12.16
C THR A 33 -5.70 5.87 13.42
N VAL A 34 -6.09 7.09 13.80
CA VAL A 34 -5.61 7.74 15.02
C VAL A 34 -6.15 7.04 16.26
N ALA A 35 -7.44 6.71 16.29
CA ALA A 35 -8.07 5.99 17.39
C ALA A 35 -7.43 4.61 17.59
N GLY A 36 -7.21 3.84 16.52
CA GLY A 36 -6.49 2.57 16.58
C GLY A 36 -5.06 2.72 17.09
N GLY A 37 -4.36 3.79 16.71
CA GLY A 37 -3.03 4.11 17.22
C GLY A 37 -3.01 4.43 18.71
N VAL A 38 -3.96 5.25 19.19
CA VAL A 38 -4.10 5.62 20.61
C VAL A 38 -4.48 4.41 21.45
N LEU A 39 -5.47 3.62 21.01
CA LEU A 39 -5.89 2.40 21.71
C LEU A 39 -4.75 1.38 21.79
N GLY A 40 -4.06 1.14 20.67
CA GLY A 40 -2.88 0.26 20.65
C GLY A 40 -1.79 0.75 21.59
N HIS A 41 -1.55 2.07 21.64
CA HIS A 41 -0.58 2.65 22.57
C HIS A 41 -0.95 2.41 24.03
N HIS A 42 -2.22 2.61 24.40
CA HIS A 42 -2.69 2.35 25.77
C HIS A 42 -2.60 0.88 26.16
N MET A 43 -2.86 -0.05 25.22
CA MET A 43 -2.71 -1.47 25.43
C MET A 43 -1.24 -1.83 25.76
N PHE A 44 -0.30 -1.41 24.92
CA PHE A 44 1.13 -1.67 25.17
C PHE A 44 1.64 -1.02 26.47
N VAL A 45 1.14 0.16 26.84
CA VAL A 45 1.48 0.78 28.13
C VAL A 45 0.94 -0.05 29.30
N SER A 46 -0.22 -0.67 29.15
CA SER A 46 -0.79 -1.54 30.19
C SER A 46 0.00 -2.86 30.32
N ASP A 47 0.39 -3.46 29.20
CA ASP A 47 1.15 -4.72 29.16
C ASP A 47 2.57 -4.58 29.74
N THR A 48 3.14 -3.37 29.76
CA THR A 48 4.44 -3.12 30.41
C THR A 48 4.36 -3.07 31.94
N VAL A 49 3.18 -2.87 32.52
CA VAL A 49 2.97 -2.84 33.98
C VAL A 49 2.92 -4.28 34.52
N GLY A 50 4.08 -4.91 34.65
CA GLY A 50 4.22 -6.29 35.16
C GLY A 50 5.14 -7.19 34.32
N ALA A 51 5.58 -6.71 33.15
CA ALA A 51 6.46 -7.45 32.26
C ALA A 51 7.92 -7.48 32.75
N SER A 52 8.64 -8.57 32.43
CA SER A 52 10.07 -8.70 32.68
C SER A 52 10.91 -7.77 31.78
N PHE A 53 12.19 -7.53 32.11
CA PHE A 53 13.06 -6.60 31.35
C PHE A 53 13.14 -6.94 29.85
N THR A 54 13.21 -8.22 29.50
CA THR A 54 13.21 -8.70 28.10
C THR A 54 11.88 -8.46 27.38
N GLU A 55 10.75 -8.65 28.07
CA GLU A 55 9.41 -8.43 27.51
C GLU A 55 9.13 -6.93 27.33
N THR A 56 9.55 -6.09 28.28
CA THR A 56 9.40 -4.63 28.16
C THR A 56 10.15 -4.06 26.95
N ALA A 57 11.34 -4.61 26.62
CA ALA A 57 12.09 -4.20 25.44
C ALA A 57 11.37 -4.57 24.13
N ALA A 58 10.79 -5.77 24.05
CA ALA A 58 10.00 -6.21 22.90
C ALA A 58 8.73 -5.37 22.72
N ILE A 59 7.99 -5.11 23.80
CA ILE A 59 6.77 -4.28 23.79
C ILE A 59 7.07 -2.85 23.32
N GLU A 60 8.19 -2.26 23.75
CA GLU A 60 8.59 -0.92 23.32
C GLU A 60 8.98 -0.89 21.81
N GLU A 61 9.54 -1.97 21.28
CA GLU A 61 9.82 -2.10 19.86
C GLU A 61 8.53 -2.21 19.03
N GLU A 62 7.59 -3.05 19.45
CA GLU A 62 6.26 -3.18 18.83
C GLU A 62 5.49 -1.85 18.84
N ARG A 63 5.50 -1.15 19.98
CA ARG A 63 4.91 0.19 20.12
C ARG A 63 5.54 1.18 19.15
N ARG A 64 6.87 1.18 19.00
CA ARG A 64 7.58 2.04 18.05
C ARG A 64 7.20 1.73 16.60
N MET A 65 7.08 0.45 16.25
CA MET A 65 6.63 0.02 14.93
C MET A 65 5.19 0.46 14.65
N LEU A 66 4.29 0.29 15.62
CA LEU A 66 2.91 0.75 15.54
C LEU A 66 2.82 2.26 15.33
N MET A 67 3.48 3.07 16.18
CA MET A 67 3.46 4.53 16.05
C MET A 67 4.02 5.00 14.71
N LYS A 68 5.05 4.33 14.20
CA LYS A 68 5.60 4.60 12.86
C LYS A 68 4.61 4.24 11.75
N ALA A 69 3.90 3.12 11.88
CA ALA A 69 2.90 2.69 10.90
C ALA A 69 1.70 3.65 10.88
N VAL A 70 1.19 4.04 12.06
CA VAL A 70 0.11 5.01 12.24
C VAL A 70 0.52 6.35 11.66
N GLY A 71 1.66 6.91 12.10
CA GLY A 71 2.14 8.21 11.60
C GLY A 71 2.34 8.22 10.08
N ARG A 72 2.90 7.14 9.52
CA ARG A 72 3.01 6.99 8.07
C ARG A 72 1.65 7.01 7.38
N LYS A 73 0.68 6.21 7.86
CA LYS A 73 -0.66 6.15 7.26
C LYS A 73 -1.35 7.52 7.34
N THR A 74 -1.27 8.19 8.49
CA THR A 74 -1.82 9.54 8.69
C THR A 74 -1.23 10.56 7.72
N ILE A 75 0.10 10.59 7.54
CA ILE A 75 0.76 11.51 6.61
C ILE A 75 0.32 11.23 5.16
N MET A 76 0.25 9.96 4.76
CA MET A 76 -0.18 9.58 3.41
C MET A 76 -1.61 10.03 3.11
N THR A 77 -2.53 9.82 4.06
CA THR A 77 -3.92 10.24 3.91
C THR A 77 -4.05 11.77 3.92
N ALA A 78 -3.31 12.47 4.76
CA ALA A 78 -3.29 13.93 4.77
C ALA A 78 -2.82 14.52 3.43
N LEU A 79 -1.74 13.96 2.85
CA LEU A 79 -1.25 14.35 1.52
C LEU A 79 -2.32 14.12 0.43
N ARG A 80 -3.06 13.02 0.51
CA ARG A 80 -4.15 12.72 -0.43
C ARG A 80 -5.30 13.72 -0.34
N ILE A 81 -5.73 14.06 0.89
CA ILE A 81 -6.75 15.10 1.11
C ILE A 81 -6.28 16.44 0.56
N ALA A 82 -5.05 16.85 0.89
CA ALA A 82 -4.46 18.08 0.38
C ALA A 82 -4.41 18.12 -1.15
N GLN A 83 -4.06 17.01 -1.79
CA GLN A 83 -4.06 16.89 -3.25
C GLN A 83 -5.44 17.12 -3.86
N ALA A 84 -6.47 16.48 -3.30
CA ALA A 84 -7.85 16.62 -3.78
C ALA A 84 -8.38 18.04 -3.59
N VAL A 85 -8.03 18.71 -2.48
CA VAL A 85 -8.38 20.12 -2.24
C VAL A 85 -7.67 21.04 -3.26
N LEU A 86 -6.37 20.87 -3.46
CA LEU A 86 -5.60 21.70 -4.41
C LEU A 86 -6.10 21.55 -5.85
N ILE A 87 -6.41 20.33 -6.28
CA ILE A 87 -7.04 20.09 -7.60
C ILE A 87 -8.40 20.77 -7.67
N GLY A 88 -9.23 20.60 -6.62
CA GLY A 88 -10.54 21.26 -6.52
C GLY A 88 -10.45 22.77 -6.72
N MET A 89 -9.58 23.43 -5.96
CA MET A 89 -9.35 24.86 -6.02
C MET A 89 -8.80 25.31 -7.38
N LYS A 90 -7.92 24.52 -8.01
CA LYS A 90 -7.38 24.83 -9.34
C LYS A 90 -8.45 24.73 -10.43
N VAL A 91 -9.29 23.71 -10.39
CA VAL A 91 -10.39 23.54 -11.36
C VAL A 91 -11.47 24.61 -11.17
N ASP A 92 -11.73 25.03 -9.94
CA ASP A 92 -12.70 26.09 -9.64
C ASP A 92 -12.14 27.52 -9.92
N GLY A 93 -10.98 27.65 -10.55
CA GLY A 93 -10.38 28.94 -10.94
C GLY A 93 -9.67 29.71 -9.81
N SER A 94 -9.71 29.22 -8.57
CA SER A 94 -9.12 29.92 -7.42
C SER A 94 -7.59 29.94 -7.44
N LEU A 95 -6.95 29.05 -8.23
CA LEU A 95 -5.49 28.94 -8.36
C LEU A 95 -5.02 29.12 -9.82
N ASP A 96 -5.69 29.96 -10.61
CA ASP A 96 -5.41 30.11 -12.05
C ASP A 96 -3.97 30.50 -12.36
N ALA A 97 -3.35 31.39 -11.56
CA ALA A 97 -1.96 31.79 -11.72
C ALA A 97 -0.92 30.70 -11.33
N THR A 98 -1.36 29.58 -10.76
CA THR A 98 -0.48 28.50 -10.27
C THR A 98 -0.37 27.37 -11.29
N SER A 99 0.84 26.91 -11.62
CA SER A 99 1.05 25.79 -12.54
C SER A 99 0.54 24.46 -11.98
N TRP A 100 0.18 23.52 -12.85
CA TRP A 100 -0.29 22.19 -12.43
C TRP A 100 0.80 21.40 -11.72
N TRP A 101 2.06 21.65 -12.07
CA TRP A 101 3.21 21.11 -11.35
C TRP A 101 3.22 21.46 -9.86
N ARG A 102 2.80 22.68 -9.49
CA ARG A 102 2.71 23.09 -8.08
C ARG A 102 1.45 22.55 -7.41
N VAL A 103 0.35 22.41 -8.15
CA VAL A 103 -0.88 21.76 -7.65
C VAL A 103 -0.63 20.29 -7.31
N MET A 104 0.31 19.63 -8.00
CA MET A 104 0.73 18.26 -7.76
C MET A 104 1.82 18.12 -6.67
N THR A 105 2.15 19.17 -5.90
CA THR A 105 3.17 19.09 -4.84
C THR A 105 2.97 17.94 -3.85
N PRO A 106 1.75 17.67 -3.33
CA PRO A 106 1.54 16.50 -2.47
C PRO A 106 1.91 15.17 -3.15
N VAL A 107 1.61 15.02 -4.44
CA VAL A 107 2.02 13.84 -5.22
C VAL A 107 3.55 13.76 -5.33
N TRP A 108 4.25 14.87 -5.56
CA TRP A 108 5.72 14.84 -5.63
C TRP A 108 6.38 14.41 -4.32
N ILE A 109 5.79 14.74 -3.17
CA ILE A 109 6.25 14.25 -1.86
C ILE A 109 6.10 12.72 -1.79
N LEU A 110 4.99 12.17 -2.28
CA LEU A 110 4.77 10.73 -2.37
C LEU A 110 5.76 10.06 -3.32
N VAL A 111 6.01 10.66 -4.47
CA VAL A 111 7.01 10.18 -5.45
C VAL A 111 8.40 10.13 -4.82
N ALA A 112 8.83 11.20 -4.16
CA ALA A 112 10.12 11.24 -3.48
C ALA A 112 10.22 10.16 -2.40
N TYR A 113 9.15 9.96 -1.62
CA TYR A 113 9.08 8.89 -0.63
C TYR A 113 9.17 7.49 -1.26
N LEU A 114 8.51 7.24 -2.39
CA LEU A 114 8.58 5.96 -3.10
C LEU A 114 9.99 5.73 -3.67
N CYS A 115 10.58 6.74 -4.31
CA CYS A 115 11.94 6.67 -4.86
C CYS A 115 13.01 6.43 -3.77
N TRP A 116 12.74 6.79 -2.52
CA TRP A 116 13.63 6.48 -1.39
C TRP A 116 13.68 4.97 -1.06
N TYR A 117 12.61 4.23 -1.34
CA TYR A 117 12.51 2.80 -1.03
C TYR A 117 13.59 1.92 -1.71
N PRO A 118 13.82 1.98 -3.03
CA PRO A 118 14.85 1.18 -3.68
C PRO A 118 16.26 1.56 -3.20
N ILE A 119 16.50 2.84 -2.88
CA ILE A 119 17.78 3.31 -2.34
C ILE A 119 18.04 2.67 -0.98
N LYS A 120 17.07 2.75 -0.07
CA LYS A 120 17.16 2.13 1.26
C LYS A 120 17.32 0.61 1.15
N LYS A 121 16.57 -0.02 0.24
CA LYS A 121 16.65 -1.46 -0.02
C LYS A 121 18.03 -1.87 -0.51
N TYR A 122 18.63 -1.09 -1.41
CA TYR A 122 19.97 -1.34 -1.92
C TYR A 122 21.03 -1.24 -0.81
N ILE A 123 20.97 -0.20 0.04
CA ILE A 123 21.93 0.03 1.12
C ILE A 123 21.86 -1.07 2.19
N ASN A 124 20.66 -1.50 2.55
CA ASN A 124 20.46 -2.45 3.65
C ASN A 124 20.46 -3.94 3.20
N SER A 125 20.55 -4.22 1.90
CA SER A 125 20.45 -5.60 1.40
C SER A 125 21.78 -6.34 1.52
N THR A 126 21.72 -7.51 2.17
CA THR A 126 22.80 -8.50 2.26
C THR A 126 22.78 -9.53 1.12
N SER A 127 21.84 -9.39 0.17
CA SER A 127 21.68 -10.31 -0.96
C SER A 127 22.80 -10.18 -1.99
N ALA A 128 23.24 -11.32 -2.55
CA ALA A 128 24.16 -11.38 -3.68
C ALA A 128 23.65 -10.62 -4.92
N HIS A 129 22.33 -10.51 -5.09
CA HIS A 129 21.66 -9.87 -6.23
C HIS A 129 21.05 -8.49 -5.89
N ARG A 130 21.56 -7.81 -4.85
CA ARG A 130 21.02 -6.53 -4.34
C ARG A 130 20.79 -5.46 -5.41
N LEU A 131 21.66 -5.37 -6.42
CA LEU A 131 21.57 -4.36 -7.47
C LEU A 131 20.41 -4.67 -8.42
N LEU A 132 20.29 -5.94 -8.84
CA LEU A 132 19.22 -6.39 -9.72
C LEU A 132 17.85 -6.15 -9.06
N ASP A 133 17.71 -6.54 -7.80
CA ASP A 133 16.47 -6.35 -7.04
C ASP A 133 16.11 -4.87 -6.83
N ALA A 134 17.11 -4.02 -6.55
CA ALA A 134 16.91 -2.58 -6.45
C ALA A 134 16.49 -1.94 -7.79
N VAL A 135 17.09 -2.38 -8.91
CA VAL A 135 16.75 -1.90 -10.26
C VAL A 135 15.35 -2.32 -10.67
N PHE A 136 14.94 -3.57 -10.43
CA PHE A 136 13.57 -4.01 -10.67
C PHE A 136 12.56 -3.23 -9.82
N THR A 137 12.87 -3.02 -8.54
CA THR A 137 12.02 -2.23 -7.64
C THR A 137 11.91 -0.78 -8.14
N ALA A 138 13.01 -0.17 -8.56
CA ALA A 138 13.02 1.18 -9.12
C ALA A 138 12.23 1.26 -10.44
N GLY A 139 12.37 0.27 -11.33
CA GLY A 139 11.62 0.20 -12.59
C GLY A 139 10.11 0.17 -12.38
N ILE A 140 9.64 -0.62 -11.42
CA ILE A 140 8.21 -0.68 -11.04
C ILE A 140 7.74 0.68 -10.52
N ILE A 141 8.53 1.32 -9.66
CA ILE A 141 8.18 2.65 -9.12
C ILE A 141 8.12 3.68 -10.25
N VAL A 142 9.08 3.69 -11.18
CA VAL A 142 9.05 4.58 -12.34
C VAL A 142 7.80 4.36 -13.19
N MET A 143 7.43 3.11 -13.47
CA MET A 143 6.18 2.81 -14.20
C MET A 143 4.93 3.29 -13.46
N LEU A 144 4.90 3.16 -12.13
CA LEU A 144 3.79 3.62 -11.29
C LEU A 144 3.70 5.14 -11.23
N VAL A 145 4.84 5.82 -11.29
CA VAL A 145 4.92 7.28 -11.16
C VAL A 145 4.75 8.00 -12.51
N ALA A 146 5.17 7.39 -13.62
CA ALA A 146 5.14 7.99 -14.96
C ALA A 146 3.77 8.59 -15.36
N PRO A 147 2.62 7.95 -15.08
CA PRO A 147 1.30 8.52 -15.35
C PRO A 147 1.06 9.89 -14.69
N PHE A 148 1.62 10.15 -13.50
CA PHE A 148 1.45 11.44 -12.82
C PHE A 148 2.23 12.56 -13.51
N PHE A 149 3.43 12.27 -14.02
CA PHE A 149 4.21 13.21 -14.82
C PHE A 149 3.51 13.52 -16.15
N LEU A 150 3.04 12.49 -16.86
CA LEU A 150 2.28 12.67 -18.10
C LEU A 150 0.97 13.42 -17.86
N LEU A 151 0.30 13.17 -16.74
CA LEU A 151 -0.91 13.89 -16.34
C LEU A 151 -0.61 15.37 -16.07
N ALA A 152 0.44 15.69 -15.31
CA ALA A 152 0.83 17.07 -15.05
C ALA A 152 1.17 17.82 -16.34
N ASP A 153 1.91 17.19 -17.25
CA ASP A 153 2.25 17.77 -18.55
C ASP A 153 1.04 18.02 -19.44
N ARG A 154 0.09 17.08 -19.46
CA ARG A 154 -1.16 17.23 -20.18
C ARG A 154 -2.03 18.35 -19.61
N LEU A 155 -2.11 18.45 -18.29
CA LEU A 155 -2.88 19.49 -17.60
C LEU A 155 -2.30 20.89 -17.85
N GLU A 156 -0.98 21.00 -18.06
CA GLU A 156 -0.31 22.24 -18.45
C GLU A 156 -0.59 22.67 -19.91
N GLY A 157 -1.33 21.86 -20.69
CA GLY A 157 -1.78 22.21 -22.04
C GLY A 157 -0.99 21.56 -23.17
N LYS A 158 -0.06 20.63 -22.89
CA LYS A 158 0.57 19.82 -23.94
C LYS A 158 -0.48 18.87 -24.54
N ARG A 159 -0.53 18.79 -25.87
CA ARG A 159 -1.39 17.83 -26.59
C ARG A 159 -0.85 16.41 -26.43
N MET A 160 -1.18 15.78 -25.32
CA MET A 160 -0.95 14.34 -25.08
C MET A 160 -2.28 13.59 -25.16
N SER A 161 -2.25 12.37 -25.70
CA SER A 161 -3.43 11.52 -25.76
C SER A 161 -3.80 11.03 -24.36
N SER A 162 -5.11 10.85 -24.08
CA SER A 162 -5.55 10.17 -22.85
C SER A 162 -4.99 8.75 -22.74
N PHE A 163 -4.75 8.11 -23.88
CA PHE A 163 -4.24 6.75 -23.94
C PHE A 163 -2.82 6.65 -23.35
N ASP A 164 -1.96 7.64 -23.60
CA ASP A 164 -0.56 7.65 -23.14
C ASP A 164 -0.46 7.68 -21.60
N ILE A 165 -1.43 8.29 -20.93
CA ILE A 165 -1.49 8.35 -19.46
C ILE A 165 -1.91 6.99 -18.87
N ILE A 166 -2.79 6.26 -19.56
CA ILE A 166 -3.38 5.00 -19.09
C ILE A 166 -2.47 3.81 -19.42
N MET A 167 -1.68 3.90 -20.49
CA MET A 167 -0.83 2.81 -20.98
C MET A 167 0.10 2.21 -19.89
N PRO A 168 0.80 2.98 -19.05
CA PRO A 168 1.67 2.41 -18.02
C PRO A 168 0.88 1.60 -16.97
N TRP A 169 -0.33 2.05 -16.62
CA TRP A 169 -1.21 1.31 -15.71
C TRP A 169 -1.71 0.00 -16.34
N MET A 170 -2.08 0.01 -17.61
CA MET A 170 -2.50 -1.21 -18.31
C MET A 170 -1.38 -2.25 -18.38
N LEU A 171 -0.14 -1.81 -18.63
CA LEU A 171 1.04 -2.68 -18.62
C LEU A 171 1.28 -3.28 -17.23
N LEU A 172 1.20 -2.47 -16.17
CA LEU A 172 1.34 -2.95 -14.79
C LEU A 172 0.27 -3.99 -14.43
N MET A 173 -1.00 -3.74 -14.79
CA MET A 173 -2.08 -4.69 -14.55
C MET A 173 -1.87 -5.98 -15.33
N GLY A 174 -1.50 -5.90 -16.61
CA GLY A 174 -1.24 -7.08 -17.45
C GLY A 174 -0.10 -7.96 -16.93
N VAL A 175 1.02 -7.34 -16.54
CA VAL A 175 2.15 -8.06 -15.92
C VAL A 175 1.73 -8.71 -14.60
N SER A 176 0.96 -8.00 -13.77
CA SER A 176 0.48 -8.53 -12.49
C SER A 176 -0.42 -9.76 -12.67
N PHE A 177 -1.35 -9.73 -13.63
CA PHE A 177 -2.19 -10.88 -13.95
C PHE A 177 -1.39 -12.07 -14.48
N LEU A 178 -0.36 -11.81 -15.30
CA LEU A 178 0.51 -12.86 -15.81
C LEU A 178 1.28 -13.55 -14.67
N PHE A 179 1.83 -12.77 -13.72
CA PHE A 179 2.48 -13.33 -12.54
C PHE A 179 1.52 -14.15 -11.67
N LEU A 180 0.31 -13.65 -11.43
CA LEU A 180 -0.72 -14.39 -10.68
C LEU A 180 -1.08 -15.70 -11.38
N PHE A 181 -1.25 -15.68 -12.70
CA PHE A 181 -1.56 -16.88 -13.48
C PHE A 181 -0.42 -17.92 -13.43
N CYS A 182 0.84 -17.46 -13.55
CA CYS A 182 2.00 -18.32 -13.38
C CYS A 182 2.05 -18.93 -11.97
N ALA A 183 1.85 -18.14 -10.92
CA ALA A 183 1.86 -18.60 -9.53
C ALA A 183 0.77 -19.67 -9.27
N ILE A 184 -0.44 -19.48 -9.78
CA ILE A 184 -1.53 -20.46 -9.67
C ILE A 184 -1.21 -21.74 -10.44
N SER A 185 -0.65 -21.63 -11.64
CA SER A 185 -0.28 -22.79 -12.47
C SER A 185 0.83 -23.62 -11.82
N LEU A 186 1.82 -22.95 -11.21
CA LEU A 186 2.90 -23.58 -10.46
C LEU A 186 2.39 -24.24 -9.17
N ALA A 187 1.57 -23.54 -8.38
CA ALA A 187 0.98 -24.10 -7.16
C ALA A 187 0.08 -25.32 -7.45
N GLY A 188 -0.70 -25.27 -8.53
CA GLY A 188 -1.49 -26.41 -9.01
C GLY A 188 -0.62 -27.59 -9.46
N SER A 189 0.55 -27.32 -10.06
CA SER A 189 1.49 -28.37 -10.46
C SER A 189 2.15 -29.06 -9.26
N GLU A 190 2.50 -28.33 -8.20
CA GLU A 190 3.06 -28.92 -6.97
C GLU A 190 2.04 -29.79 -6.23
N GLN A 191 0.77 -29.36 -6.19
CA GLN A 191 -0.32 -30.16 -5.63
C GLN A 191 -0.57 -31.46 -6.41
N LEU A 192 -0.48 -31.42 -7.74
CA LEU A 192 -0.59 -32.61 -8.60
C LEU A 192 0.58 -33.58 -8.40
N ILE A 193 1.82 -33.08 -8.24
CA ILE A 193 3.00 -33.91 -7.99
C ILE A 193 2.92 -34.62 -6.62
N GLN A 194 2.38 -33.98 -5.59
CA GLN A 194 2.15 -34.65 -4.29
C GLN A 194 1.05 -35.72 -4.34
N SER A 195 0.07 -35.59 -5.23
CA SER A 195 -1.00 -36.59 -5.42
C SER A 195 -0.60 -37.79 -6.31
N GLY A 196 0.54 -37.70 -7.00
CA GLY A 196 1.08 -38.76 -7.84
C GLY A 196 1.95 -39.74 -7.04
N VAL A 197 1.32 -40.80 -6.53
CA VAL A 197 1.90 -42.11 -6.14
C VAL A 197 3.38 -42.09 -5.72
N GLN A 198 3.61 -41.90 -4.42
CA GLN A 198 4.86 -42.30 -3.77
C GLN A 198 4.90 -43.85 -3.75
N PRO A 199 5.92 -44.53 -4.29
CA PRO A 199 5.97 -45.99 -4.23
C PRO A 199 6.19 -46.43 -2.78
N THR A 200 5.17 -47.09 -2.23
CA THR A 200 5.14 -47.72 -0.91
C THR A 200 6.33 -48.64 -0.72
N ARG A 201 7.36 -48.17 -0.01
CA ARG A 201 8.42 -49.05 0.53
C ARG A 201 7.81 -49.80 1.71
N ARG A 202 7.29 -51.01 1.44
CA ARG A 202 6.91 -51.97 2.48
C ARG A 202 8.15 -52.28 3.33
N HIS A 203 8.17 -51.79 4.57
CA HIS A 203 8.81 -52.53 5.65
C HIS A 203 7.72 -52.99 6.61
N ALA A 204 7.49 -54.30 6.58
CA ALA A 204 6.73 -55.01 7.58
C ALA A 204 7.60 -55.19 8.83
N GLN A 205 7.14 -54.68 9.97
CA GLN A 205 6.95 -55.41 11.24
C GLN A 205 6.84 -54.41 12.43
N SER A 206 5.72 -54.54 13.15
CA SER A 206 5.25 -53.82 14.36
C SER A 206 5.57 -54.63 15.65
N PRO A 207 5.22 -54.21 16.91
CA PRO A 207 5.11 -52.90 17.61
C PRO A 207 5.72 -52.99 19.06
N PRO A 208 5.26 -52.29 20.14
CA PRO A 208 4.97 -50.86 20.39
C PRO A 208 5.78 -50.29 21.59
N TYR A 209 5.96 -48.96 21.69
CA TYR A 209 6.05 -48.33 23.02
C TYR A 209 5.42 -46.94 23.05
N ARG A 210 4.72 -46.73 24.16
CA ARG A 210 3.77 -45.70 24.56
C ARG A 210 4.52 -44.48 25.12
N HIS A 211 4.03 -43.26 24.88
CA HIS A 211 3.71 -42.30 25.95
C HIS A 211 3.01 -41.05 25.41
N ASP A 212 1.78 -40.90 25.90
CA ASP A 212 1.00 -39.70 26.22
C ASP A 212 1.67 -38.33 26.01
N TYR A 213 0.98 -37.45 25.28
CA TYR A 213 0.73 -36.08 25.77
C TYR A 213 -0.72 -35.69 25.47
N VAL A 214 -1.42 -35.48 26.58
CA VAL A 214 -2.75 -34.90 26.67
C VAL A 214 -2.61 -33.39 26.43
N ALA A 215 -3.26 -32.85 25.41
CA ALA A 215 -3.60 -31.43 25.35
C ALA A 215 -5.10 -31.32 25.65
N VAL A 216 -5.38 -30.83 26.86
CA VAL A 216 -6.71 -30.44 27.31
C VAL A 216 -7.08 -29.15 26.58
N ASP A 217 -8.08 -29.23 25.71
CA ASP A 217 -8.94 -28.11 25.36
C ASP A 217 -9.66 -27.65 26.63
N MET A 218 -9.65 -26.35 26.88
CA MET A 218 -10.71 -25.70 27.64
C MET A 218 -11.09 -24.41 26.92
N ASP A 219 -12.39 -24.34 26.66
CA ASP A 219 -13.17 -23.26 26.06
C ASP A 219 -12.98 -21.89 26.73
#